data_AF-N1PH54-F1
#
_entry.id   AF-N1PH54-F1
#
_cell.length_a   1.000
_cell.length_b   1.000
_cell.length_c   1.000
_cell.angle_alpha   90.00
_cell.angle_beta   90.00
_cell.angle_gamma   90.00
#
_symmetry.space_group_name_H-M   'P 1'
#
loop_
_entity.id
_entity.type
_entity.pdbx_description
1 polymer ?
#
loop_
_entity_poly.entity_id
_entity_poly.type
_entity_poly.pdbx_seq_one_letter_code
_entity_poly.pdbx_strand_id
1 'polypeptide(L)'
;MLFTNIFTTATLFLGLTSAYHQPVQPPSWGALTRPDTAHPVTKGQPYRITWDYKAPTKTVSLVLCRGPSNNCVSDPEPIECGKSVDAKQGYLDWTPACFLPPGQANTNSGYGMLVIDDETGEFQYSMQFTLLANPAVCASKQNFVA
;
A
#
# COMPACT_ATOMS: atom_id res chain seq x y z
N MET A 1 17.36 -46.81 -3.73
CA MET A 1 16.90 -46.12 -4.95
C MET A 1 15.42 -45.87 -4.79
N LEU A 2 14.79 -44.73 -5.08
CA LEU A 2 15.13 -43.31 -5.16
C LEU A 2 13.72 -42.62 -5.09
N PHE A 3 13.68 -41.44 -4.50
CA PHE A 3 12.50 -40.67 -4.05
C PHE A 3 11.39 -40.43 -5.09
N THR A 4 10.13 -40.48 -4.62
CA THR A 4 8.92 -40.14 -5.37
C THR A 4 8.79 -38.61 -5.52
N ASN A 5 8.74 -38.12 -6.76
CA ASN A 5 8.63 -36.70 -7.08
C ASN A 5 7.24 -36.13 -6.82
N ILE A 6 7.22 -34.97 -6.15
CA ILE A 6 6.04 -34.18 -5.80
C ILE A 6 5.63 -33.38 -7.05
N PHE A 7 4.39 -33.54 -7.52
CA PHE A 7 3.79 -32.65 -8.52
C PHE A 7 3.19 -31.44 -7.80
N THR A 8 3.94 -30.34 -7.76
CA THR A 8 3.48 -29.04 -7.26
C THR A 8 2.81 -28.30 -8.41
N THR A 9 1.49 -28.15 -8.38
CA THR A 9 0.77 -27.29 -9.33
C THR A 9 0.96 -25.82 -8.93
N ALA A 10 1.73 -25.08 -9.72
CA ALA A 10 1.82 -23.62 -9.61
C ALA A 10 0.59 -22.99 -10.28
N THR A 11 -0.38 -22.56 -9.47
CA THR A 11 -1.51 -21.75 -9.93
C THR A 11 -0.99 -20.37 -10.33
N LEU A 12 -0.99 -20.08 -11.63
CA LEU A 12 -0.62 -18.78 -12.17
C LEU A 12 -1.77 -17.79 -11.87
N PHE A 13 -1.60 -16.94 -10.87
CA PHE A 13 -2.49 -15.80 -10.66
C PHE A 13 -2.20 -14.76 -11.75
N LEU A 14 -3.14 -14.58 -12.68
CA LEU A 14 -3.18 -13.45 -13.61
C LEU A 14 -3.56 -12.20 -12.80
N GLY A 15 -2.56 -11.55 -12.19
CA GLY A 15 -2.72 -10.26 -11.52
C GLY A 15 -3.06 -9.18 -12.55
N LEU A 16 -4.02 -8.32 -12.20
CA LEU A 16 -4.31 -7.09 -12.94
C LEU A 16 -3.00 -6.31 -13.11
N THR A 17 -2.55 -6.11 -14.35
CA THR A 17 -1.36 -5.32 -14.65
C THR A 17 -1.67 -3.86 -14.33
N SER A 18 -1.37 -3.44 -13.11
CA SER A 18 -1.40 -2.03 -12.76
C SER A 18 -0.35 -1.31 -13.61
N ALA A 19 -0.70 -0.17 -14.22
CA ALA A 19 0.12 0.54 -15.21
C ALA A 19 1.30 1.31 -14.60
N TYR A 20 1.83 0.85 -13.47
CA TYR A 20 2.99 1.43 -12.78
C TYR A 20 4.17 0.44 -12.81
N HIS A 21 5.38 0.97 -12.71
CA HIS A 21 6.59 0.17 -12.73
C HIS A 21 6.65 -0.81 -11.55
N GLN A 22 7.11 -2.03 -11.76
CA GLN A 22 7.34 -2.94 -10.64
C GLN A 22 8.50 -2.43 -9.77
N PRO A 23 8.42 -2.55 -8.43
CA PRO A 23 9.44 -2.01 -7.53
C PRO A 23 10.78 -2.74 -7.71
N VAL A 24 11.83 -2.01 -8.08
CA VAL A 24 13.18 -2.52 -8.30
C VAL A 24 13.88 -2.72 -6.95
N GLN A 25 14.27 -3.96 -6.64
CA GLN A 25 15.02 -4.27 -5.42
C GLN A 25 16.53 -4.05 -5.60
N PRO A 26 17.28 -3.66 -4.55
CA PRO A 26 16.82 -3.29 -3.20
C PRO A 26 16.21 -1.88 -3.16
N PRO A 27 15.43 -1.52 -2.11
CA PRO A 27 14.92 -0.14 -1.98
C PRO A 27 16.08 0.85 -2.03
N SER A 28 16.05 1.76 -3.01
CA SER A 28 17.08 2.79 -3.17
C SER A 28 16.71 4.09 -2.45
N TRP A 29 15.45 4.26 -2.06
CA TRP A 29 14.97 5.41 -1.31
C TRP A 29 14.76 5.03 0.17
N GLY A 30 14.89 6.02 1.07
CA GLY A 30 14.76 5.82 2.52
C GLY A 30 13.35 5.39 2.95
N ALA A 31 13.12 5.27 4.26
CA ALA A 31 11.78 5.00 4.76
C ALA A 31 10.83 6.16 4.41
N LEU A 32 9.59 5.80 4.06
CA LEU A 32 8.51 6.74 3.82
C LEU A 32 8.21 7.52 5.11
N THR A 33 8.06 8.84 5.01
CA THR A 33 7.99 9.73 6.18
C THR A 33 6.69 9.53 6.99
N ARG A 34 5.52 9.41 6.32
CA ARG A 34 4.21 9.10 6.92
C ARG A 34 3.27 8.41 5.94
N PRO A 35 2.48 7.40 6.34
CA PRO A 35 2.25 6.93 7.72
C PRO A 35 3.38 6.08 8.31
N ASP A 36 3.40 5.96 9.64
CA ASP A 36 4.33 5.12 10.41
C ASP A 36 3.63 4.51 11.64
N THR A 37 4.40 3.86 12.52
CA THR A 37 3.88 3.22 13.75
C THR A 37 3.27 4.19 14.76
N ALA A 38 3.66 5.47 14.75
CA ALA A 38 3.18 6.51 15.66
C ALA A 38 2.04 7.35 15.06
N HIS A 39 1.83 7.31 13.75
CA HIS A 39 0.81 8.08 13.03
C HIS A 39 -0.26 7.18 12.41
N PRO A 40 -1.23 6.68 13.22
CA PRO A 40 -2.29 5.83 12.72
C PRO A 40 -3.19 6.58 11.74
N VAL A 41 -3.78 5.83 10.82
CA VAL A 41 -4.69 6.33 9.80
C VAL A 41 -6.11 5.94 10.18
N THR A 42 -7.10 6.83 10.01
CA THR A 42 -8.51 6.53 10.35
C THR A 42 -9.37 6.42 9.10
N LYS A 43 -10.16 5.34 9.00
CA LYS A 43 -11.06 5.15 7.84
C LYS A 43 -12.07 6.29 7.69
N GLY A 44 -12.37 6.65 6.45
CA GLY A 44 -13.33 7.70 6.11
C GLY A 44 -12.90 9.11 6.51
N GLN A 45 -11.66 9.28 7.00
CA GLN A 45 -11.08 10.59 7.33
C GLN A 45 -9.92 10.91 6.39
N PRO A 46 -9.78 12.17 5.93
CA PRO A 46 -8.65 12.56 5.12
C PRO A 46 -7.34 12.41 5.91
N TYR A 47 -6.33 11.87 5.26
CA TYR A 47 -4.99 11.66 5.79
C TYR A 47 -3.97 12.09 4.75
N ARG A 48 -2.93 12.81 5.20
CA ARG A 48 -1.84 13.24 4.34
C ARG A 48 -0.68 12.26 4.42
N ILE A 49 -0.45 11.55 3.32
CA ILE A 49 0.74 10.73 3.11
C ILE A 49 1.88 11.65 2.71
N THR A 50 3.09 11.42 3.21
CA THR A 50 4.28 12.22 2.87
C THR A 50 5.48 11.33 2.62
N TRP A 51 6.26 11.64 1.59
CA TRP A 51 7.49 10.92 1.23
C TRP A 51 8.63 11.91 0.94
N ASP A 52 9.86 11.44 1.12
CA ASP A 52 11.02 12.20 0.68
C ASP A 52 11.24 12.02 -0.82
N TYR A 53 11.56 13.09 -1.52
CA TYR A 53 11.89 13.02 -2.94
C TYR A 53 13.38 13.29 -3.12
N LYS A 54 14.13 12.30 -3.63
CA LYS A 54 15.59 12.43 -3.88
C LYS A 54 16.00 12.48 -5.37
N ALA A 55 15.06 12.83 -6.27
CA ALA A 55 15.23 13.16 -7.70
C ALA A 55 15.08 11.99 -8.72
N PRO A 56 14.71 12.26 -10.00
CA PRO A 56 13.36 12.49 -10.52
C PRO A 56 12.81 11.33 -11.35
N THR A 57 11.50 11.13 -11.26
CA THR A 57 10.61 11.05 -12.43
C THR A 57 9.36 11.90 -12.17
N LYS A 58 8.51 12.10 -13.19
CA LYS A 58 7.38 13.05 -13.10
C LYS A 58 6.30 12.59 -12.13
N THR A 59 6.09 11.29 -11.99
CA THR A 59 4.97 10.77 -11.23
C THR A 59 5.36 9.59 -10.38
N VAL A 60 4.66 9.45 -9.25
CA VAL A 60 4.75 8.28 -8.39
C VAL A 60 3.40 7.59 -8.29
N SER A 61 3.44 6.28 -8.12
CA SER A 61 2.30 5.44 -7.77
C SER A 61 2.38 5.00 -6.32
N LEU A 62 1.24 5.03 -5.63
CA LEU A 62 1.14 4.57 -4.24
C LEU A 62 0.40 3.23 -4.18
N VAL A 63 0.94 2.31 -3.38
CA VAL A 63 0.41 0.94 -3.21
C VAL A 63 0.20 0.65 -1.73
N LEU A 64 -0.98 0.15 -1.37
CA LEU A 64 -1.25 -0.35 -0.02
C LEU A 64 -0.86 -1.82 0.10
N CYS A 65 -0.12 -2.13 1.15
CA CYS A 65 0.20 -3.49 1.55
C CYS A 65 -0.58 -3.81 2.83
N ARG A 66 -0.96 -5.08 2.99
CA ARG A 66 -1.53 -5.57 4.25
C ARG A 66 -0.91 -6.91 4.61
N GLY A 67 -0.60 -7.09 5.89
CA GLY A 67 0.05 -8.30 6.36
C GLY A 67 1.21 -7.98 7.29
N PRO A 68 2.00 -8.99 7.71
CA PRO A 68 3.18 -8.80 8.55
C PRO A 68 4.23 -7.89 7.87
N SER A 69 5.06 -7.23 8.67
CA SER A 69 6.06 -6.25 8.21
C SER A 69 7.23 -6.83 7.39
N ASN A 70 7.27 -8.14 7.19
CA ASN A 70 8.33 -8.84 6.47
C ASN A 70 8.00 -9.05 4.98
N ASN A 71 6.77 -8.78 4.54
CA ASN A 71 6.40 -8.90 3.14
C ASN A 71 5.27 -7.91 2.80
N CYS A 72 5.47 -7.08 1.76
CA CYS A 72 4.36 -6.35 1.15
C CYS A 72 3.56 -7.34 0.30
N VAL A 73 2.56 -7.98 0.93
CA VAL A 73 1.50 -8.63 0.17
C VAL A 73 0.55 -7.53 -0.26
N SER A 74 0.52 -7.23 -1.56
CA SER A 74 -0.47 -6.32 -2.12
C SER A 74 -1.85 -6.81 -1.69
N ASP A 75 -2.60 -5.95 -0.99
CA ASP A 75 -3.97 -6.29 -0.60
C ASP A 75 -4.77 -6.55 -1.88
N PRO A 76 -5.54 -7.65 -1.99
CA PRO A 76 -6.32 -7.98 -3.18
C PRO A 76 -7.32 -6.87 -3.57
N GLU A 77 -7.66 -5.99 -2.64
CA GLU A 77 -8.43 -4.77 -2.93
C GLU A 77 -7.48 -3.56 -2.93
N PRO A 78 -7.18 -2.98 -4.10
CA PRO A 78 -6.33 -1.81 -4.17
C PRO A 78 -6.99 -0.65 -3.40
N ILE A 79 -6.22 0.07 -2.54
CA ILE A 79 -6.32 1.54 -2.59
C ILE A 79 -6.11 1.84 -4.06
N GLU A 80 -7.06 2.48 -4.76
CA GLU A 80 -6.91 2.99 -6.13
C GLU A 80 -5.43 3.07 -6.55
N CYS A 81 -4.89 1.94 -7.03
CA CYS A 81 -3.44 1.78 -7.19
C CYS A 81 -3.08 2.59 -8.42
N GLY A 82 -2.14 3.52 -8.27
CA GLY A 82 -1.67 4.32 -9.39
C GLY A 82 -2.48 5.59 -9.65
N LYS A 83 -2.82 6.36 -8.61
CA LYS A 83 -2.85 7.81 -8.83
C LYS A 83 -1.42 8.25 -9.08
N SER A 84 -1.08 8.49 -10.33
CA SER A 84 0.14 9.20 -10.69
C SER A 84 0.07 10.59 -10.09
N VAL A 85 0.80 10.80 -8.99
CA VAL A 85 0.96 12.10 -8.33
C VAL A 85 2.27 12.69 -8.76
N ASP A 86 2.35 14.01 -8.97
CA ASP A 86 3.64 14.66 -9.22
C ASP A 86 4.62 14.32 -8.08
N ALA A 87 5.72 13.66 -8.41
CA ALA A 87 6.69 13.19 -7.43
C ALA A 87 7.24 14.33 -6.55
N LYS A 88 7.34 15.54 -7.11
CA LYS A 88 7.82 16.76 -6.42
C LYS A 88 6.83 17.29 -5.41
N GLN A 89 5.56 16.89 -5.48
CA GLN A 89 4.57 17.29 -4.50
C GLN A 89 4.97 16.80 -3.10
N GLY A 90 5.59 15.61 -3.00
CA GLY A 90 6.04 15.04 -1.73
C GLY A 90 4.90 14.65 -0.77
N TYR A 91 3.64 14.75 -1.21
CA TYR A 91 2.47 14.36 -0.44
C TYR A 91 1.27 13.98 -1.30
N LEU A 92 0.38 13.16 -0.74
CA LEU A 92 -0.94 12.86 -1.29
C LEU A 92 -1.98 12.91 -0.17
N ASP A 93 -3.05 13.67 -0.38
CA ASP A 93 -4.21 13.61 0.50
C ASP A 93 -5.10 12.43 0.08
N TRP A 94 -5.21 11.45 0.98
CA TRP A 94 -5.94 10.21 0.76
C TRP A 94 -6.97 10.02 1.87
N THR A 95 -8.19 9.64 1.50
CA THR A 95 -9.20 9.20 2.47
C THR A 95 -9.35 7.68 2.37
N PRO A 96 -8.93 6.90 3.37
CA PRO A 96 -9.08 5.46 3.35
C PRO A 96 -10.54 5.05 3.25
N ALA A 97 -10.84 4.14 2.34
CA ALA A 97 -12.19 3.70 2.12
C ALA A 97 -12.74 2.94 3.33
N CYS A 98 -14.05 3.09 3.56
CA CYS A 98 -14.71 2.50 4.72
C CYS A 98 -14.78 0.97 4.69
N PHE A 99 -14.74 0.37 3.49
CA PHE A 99 -14.72 -1.08 3.29
C PHE A 99 -13.40 -1.73 3.72
N LEU A 100 -12.30 -0.98 3.78
CA LEU A 100 -11.01 -1.52 4.22
C LEU A 100 -11.15 -2.11 5.65
N PRO A 101 -10.69 -3.33 5.91
CA PRO A 101 -10.71 -3.88 7.25
C PRO A 101 -9.77 -3.10 8.18
N PRO A 102 -10.10 -2.93 9.47
CA PRO A 102 -9.14 -2.38 10.43
C PRO A 102 -7.87 -3.23 10.52
N GLY A 103 -6.76 -2.59 10.89
CA GLY A 103 -5.46 -3.24 11.02
C GLY A 103 -4.62 -2.62 12.11
N GLN A 104 -3.77 -3.42 12.75
CA GLN A 104 -2.92 -2.98 13.86
C GLN A 104 -1.44 -3.12 13.50
N ALA A 105 -0.66 -2.05 13.72
CA ALA A 105 0.79 -2.06 13.56
C ALA A 105 1.47 -3.13 14.45
N ASN A 106 2.59 -3.66 13.98
CA ASN A 106 3.33 -4.81 14.47
C ASN A 106 2.53 -6.12 14.55
N THR A 107 1.53 -6.32 13.69
CA THR A 107 0.73 -7.57 13.63
C THR A 107 0.57 -8.07 12.20
N ASN A 108 0.00 -9.27 12.03
CA ASN A 108 -0.37 -9.82 10.72
C ASN A 108 -1.52 -9.06 10.03
N SER A 109 -2.12 -8.08 10.70
CA SER A 109 -3.23 -7.28 10.17
C SER A 109 -2.84 -5.85 9.81
N GLY A 110 -1.62 -5.43 10.15
CA GLY A 110 -1.18 -4.07 9.94
C GLY A 110 -0.98 -3.73 8.47
N TYR A 111 -0.87 -2.44 8.20
CA TYR A 111 -0.76 -1.89 6.85
C TYR A 111 0.63 -1.36 6.58
N GLY A 112 1.08 -1.46 5.34
CA GLY A 112 2.28 -0.82 4.83
C GLY A 112 1.96 -0.06 3.54
N MET A 113 2.87 0.80 3.09
CA MET A 113 2.70 1.56 1.87
C MET A 113 3.98 1.60 1.07
N LEU A 114 3.85 1.46 -0.24
CA LEU A 114 4.92 1.74 -1.20
C LEU A 114 4.62 3.05 -1.93
N VAL A 115 5.64 3.87 -2.11
CA VAL A 115 5.65 4.96 -3.10
C VAL A 115 6.66 4.54 -4.14
N ILE A 116 6.21 4.34 -5.37
CA ILE A 116 7.00 3.81 -6.48
C ILE A 116 7.13 4.88 -7.54
N ASP A 117 8.34 5.11 -7.98
CA ASP A 117 8.67 5.95 -9.11
C ASP A 117 8.22 5.29 -10.42
N ASP A 118 7.38 5.98 -11.21
CA ASP A 118 6.69 5.36 -12.36
C ASP A 118 7.63 5.09 -13.55
N GLU A 119 8.78 5.76 -13.64
CA GLU A 119 9.71 5.59 -14.77
C GLU A 119 10.90 4.69 -14.44
N THR A 120 11.36 4.65 -13.19
CA THR A 120 12.50 3.82 -12.76
C THR A 120 12.10 2.59 -11.96
N GLY A 121 10.94 2.61 -11.30
CA GLY A 121 10.54 1.59 -10.33
C GLY A 121 11.30 1.65 -9.00
N GLU A 122 12.11 2.68 -8.77
CA GLU A 122 12.65 2.96 -7.44
C GLU A 122 11.50 3.21 -6.45
N PHE A 123 11.67 2.85 -5.18
CA PHE A 123 10.57 2.95 -4.22
C PHE A 123 11.01 3.25 -2.79
N GLN A 124 10.10 3.89 -2.04
CA GLN A 124 10.10 3.95 -0.58
C GLN A 124 9.06 3.01 -0.02
N TYR A 125 9.35 2.44 1.16
CA TYR A 125 8.37 1.69 1.93
C TYR A 125 8.16 2.36 3.29
N SER A 126 6.92 2.34 3.76
CA SER A 126 6.60 2.78 5.12
C SER A 126 6.94 1.71 6.15
N MET A 127 7.13 2.13 7.40
CA MET A 127 6.93 1.20 8.52
C MET A 127 5.47 0.70 8.52
N GLN A 128 5.21 -0.39 9.22
CA GLN A 128 3.83 -0.84 9.40
C GLN A 128 3.05 0.18 10.25
N PHE A 129 1.83 0.51 9.84
CA PHE A 129 0.94 1.44 10.53
C PHE A 129 -0.42 0.81 10.83
N THR A 130 -1.12 1.44 11.78
CA THR A 130 -2.46 1.04 12.21
C THR A 130 -3.51 1.75 11.35
N LEU A 131 -4.50 1.01 10.86
CA LEU A 131 -5.70 1.53 10.21
C LEU A 131 -6.89 1.38 11.17
N LEU A 132 -7.34 2.50 11.73
CA LEU A 132 -8.38 2.58 12.75
C LEU A 132 -9.78 2.46 12.14
N ALA A 133 -10.65 1.72 12.84
CA ALA A 133 -12.07 1.69 12.55
C ALA A 133 -12.72 3.07 12.81
N ASN A 134 -13.73 3.40 12.02
CA ASN A 134 -14.52 4.62 12.21
C ASN A 134 -16.00 4.35 11.93
N PRO A 135 -16.71 3.66 12.85
CA PRO A 135 -18.10 3.27 12.63
C PRO A 135 -19.02 4.49 12.46
N ALA A 136 -18.76 5.61 13.14
CA ALA A 136 -19.60 6.80 13.05
C ALA A 136 -19.67 7.38 11.63
N VAL A 137 -18.54 7.46 10.93
CA VAL A 137 -18.49 7.94 9.54
C VAL A 137 -18.81 6.81 8.55
N CYS A 138 -18.33 5.60 8.80
CA CYS A 138 -18.45 4.51 7.83
C CYS A 138 -19.80 3.81 7.82
N ALA A 139 -20.56 3.82 8.91
CA ALA A 139 -21.92 3.29 8.93
C ALA A 139 -22.89 4.17 8.13
N SER A 140 -22.71 5.49 8.13
CA SER A 140 -23.59 6.42 7.40
C SER A 140 -23.44 6.33 5.87
N LYS A 141 -22.27 5.90 5.37
CA LYS A 141 -21.99 5.74 3.94
C LYS A 141 -22.50 4.42 3.34
N GLN A 142 -22.84 3.42 4.15
CA GLN A 142 -23.42 2.16 3.66
C GLN A 142 -24.91 2.27 3.30
N ASN A 143 -25.59 3.34 3.74
CA ASN A 143 -27.02 3.57 3.48
C ASN A 143 -27.32 4.17 2.09
N PHE A 144 -26.31 4.41 1.25
CA PHE A 144 -26.46 5.03 -0.08
C PHE A 144 -26.23 4.07 -1.25
N VAL A 145 -26.09 2.77 -0.99
CA VAL A 145 -26.10 1.74 -2.05
C VAL A 145 -27.46 1.06 -2.01
N ALA A 146 -28.41 1.61 -2.77
CA ALA A 146 -29.68 0.98 -3.12
C ALA A 146 -29.60 0.47 -4.56
#